data_AF-A0A7C4EF09-F1
#
_entry.id   AF-A0A7C4EF09-F1
#
_cell.length_a   1.000
_cell.length_b   1.000
_cell.length_c   1.000
_cell.angle_alpha   90.00
_cell.angle_beta   90.00
_cell.angle_gamma   90.00
#
_symmetry.space_group_name_H-M   'P 1'
#
loop_
_entity.id
_entity.type
_entity.pdbx_description
1 polymer ?
#
loop_
_entity_poly.entity_id
_entity_poly.type
_entity_poly.pdbx_seq_one_letter_code
_entity_poly.pdbx_strand_id
1 'polypeptide(L)'
;MPVVPKNPMPTAPNVWLFEIAQAYRDAAEVVALGPLVGQPITPDDLYMIAPDVCLKFRGIEPTEELRRKAIDAALASHVATEGQTKGIFSKPHVSFAIAYLASHFGIGLLDAEAVSDNMEFVEANQNALSKSG
;
A
#
# COMPACT_ATOMS: atom_id res chain seq x y z
N MET A 1 19.12 12.39 -5.00
CA MET A 1 19.42 12.33 -3.55
C MET A 1 18.64 11.17 -2.95
N PRO A 2 19.17 10.43 -1.96
CA PRO A 2 18.42 9.36 -1.32
C PRO A 2 17.16 9.93 -0.67
N VAL A 3 16.05 9.21 -0.78
CA VAL A 3 14.79 9.56 -0.11
C VAL A 3 14.98 9.30 1.38
N VAL A 4 14.75 10.32 2.22
CA VAL A 4 14.86 10.20 3.67
C VAL A 4 13.47 10.35 4.27
N PRO A 5 12.90 9.28 4.87
CA PRO A 5 11.61 9.38 5.53
C PRO A 5 11.74 10.17 6.84
N LYS A 6 10.74 10.99 7.17
CA LYS A 6 10.68 11.70 8.46
C LYS A 6 10.13 10.82 9.56
N ASN A 7 9.21 9.92 9.20
CA ASN A 7 8.63 8.94 10.11
C ASN A 7 9.42 7.62 10.02
N PRO A 8 9.55 6.87 11.13
CA PRO A 8 10.31 5.64 11.15
C PRO A 8 9.72 4.58 10.21
N MET A 9 10.61 3.74 9.67
CA MET A 9 10.22 2.53 8.94
C MET A 9 9.90 1.41 9.94
N PRO A 10 8.85 0.60 9.72
CA PRO A 10 8.67 -0.64 10.46
C PRO A 10 9.87 -1.57 10.27
N THR A 11 10.31 -2.21 11.35
CA THR A 11 11.53 -3.04 11.36
C THR A 11 11.23 -4.54 11.43
N ALA A 12 9.96 -4.94 11.50
CA ALA A 12 9.55 -6.34 11.62
C ALA A 12 8.20 -6.58 10.91
N PRO A 13 7.95 -7.80 10.38
CA PRO A 13 6.75 -8.09 9.60
C PRO A 13 5.42 -7.86 10.34
N ASN A 14 5.37 -8.13 11.64
CA ASN A 14 4.19 -7.85 12.46
C ASN A 14 3.92 -6.35 12.64
N VAL A 15 4.97 -5.52 12.66
CA VAL A 15 4.84 -4.06 12.73
C VAL A 15 4.38 -3.51 11.38
N TRP A 16 4.89 -4.07 10.28
CA TRP A 16 4.39 -3.79 8.94
C TRP A 16 2.91 -4.12 8.79
N LEU A 17 2.48 -5.30 9.22
CA LEU A 17 1.08 -5.71 9.18
C LEU A 17 0.17 -4.72 9.93
N PHE A 18 0.60 -4.25 11.11
CA PHE A 18 -0.14 -3.26 11.89
C PHE A 18 -0.23 -1.91 11.16
N GLU A 19 0.89 -1.44 10.60
CA GLU A 19 0.92 -0.17 9.89
C GLU A 19 0.11 -0.21 8.60
N ILE A 20 0.17 -1.30 7.83
CA ILE A 20 -0.64 -1.50 6.62
C ILE A 20 -2.13 -1.45 6.98
N ALA A 21 -2.55 -2.03 8.10
CA ALA A 21 -3.94 -1.93 8.55
C ALA A 21 -4.34 -0.48 8.87
N GLN A 22 -3.44 0.32 9.45
CA GLN A 22 -3.68 1.75 9.69
C GLN A 22 -3.73 2.55 8.38
N ALA A 23 -2.80 2.30 7.47
CA ALA A 23 -2.75 2.92 6.15
C ALA A 23 -4.01 2.59 5.33
N TYR A 24 -4.50 1.36 5.41
CA TYR A 24 -5.74 0.96 4.75
C TYR A 24 -6.97 1.69 5.34
N ARG A 25 -7.03 1.89 6.66
CA ARG A 25 -8.08 2.70 7.29
C ARG A 25 -8.03 4.16 6.87
N ASP A 26 -6.84 4.75 6.88
CA ASP A 26 -6.61 6.13 6.42
C ASP A 26 -7.06 6.30 4.96
N ALA A 27 -6.71 5.33 4.11
CA ALA A 27 -7.17 5.27 2.73
C ALA A 27 -8.70 5.17 2.63
N ALA A 28 -9.32 4.35 3.47
CA ALA A 28 -10.76 4.14 3.47
C ALA A 28 -11.58 5.39 3.82
N GLU A 29 -10.99 6.40 4.48
CA GLU A 29 -11.65 7.70 4.70
C GLU A 29 -12.01 8.38 3.37
N VAL A 30 -11.25 8.11 2.30
CA VAL A 30 -11.51 8.65 0.95
C VAL A 30 -12.81 8.09 0.34
N VAL A 31 -13.26 6.89 0.75
CA VAL A 31 -14.53 6.30 0.29
C VAL A 31 -15.71 7.25 0.60
N ALA A 32 -15.70 7.87 1.78
CA ALA A 32 -16.75 8.82 2.19
C ALA A 32 -16.77 10.09 1.31
N LEU A 33 -15.66 10.41 0.65
CA LEU A 33 -15.54 11.57 -0.25
C LEU A 33 -15.97 11.26 -1.69
N GLY A 34 -16.04 10.00 -2.10
CA GLY A 34 -16.39 9.59 -3.47
C GLY A 34 -17.69 10.23 -3.99
N PRO A 35 -18.82 10.16 -3.24
CA PRO A 35 -20.07 10.81 -3.65
C PRO A 35 -19.95 12.32 -3.85
N LEU A 36 -19.06 13.00 -3.12
CA LEU A 36 -18.86 14.46 -3.20
C LEU A 36 -18.14 14.88 -4.49
N VAL A 37 -17.33 14.01 -5.07
CA VAL A 37 -16.59 14.25 -6.33
C VAL A 37 -17.27 13.63 -7.55
N GLY A 38 -18.48 13.09 -7.39
CA GLY A 38 -19.26 12.49 -8.47
C GLY A 38 -18.70 11.16 -9.00
N GLN A 39 -17.75 10.54 -8.27
CA GLN A 39 -17.19 9.24 -8.60
C GLN A 39 -17.28 8.31 -7.40
N PRO A 40 -18.06 7.22 -7.46
CA PRO A 40 -18.09 6.26 -6.37
C PRO A 40 -16.71 5.59 -6.25
N ILE A 41 -16.05 5.80 -5.12
CA ILE A 41 -14.81 5.11 -4.75
C ILE A 41 -15.23 3.95 -3.85
N THR A 42 -14.85 2.74 -4.23
CA THR A 42 -15.14 1.51 -3.47
C THR A 42 -13.88 1.04 -2.74
N PRO A 43 -13.99 0.12 -1.77
CA PRO A 43 -12.81 -0.50 -1.16
C PRO A 43 -11.85 -1.12 -2.18
N ASP A 44 -12.37 -1.70 -3.28
CA ASP A 44 -11.57 -2.27 -4.36
C ASP A 44 -10.71 -1.23 -5.08
N ASP A 45 -11.04 0.06 -4.99
CA ASP A 45 -10.29 1.16 -5.61
C ASP A 45 -9.14 1.67 -4.72
N LEU A 46 -9.09 1.26 -3.45
CA LEU A 46 -8.17 1.84 -2.47
C LEU A 46 -6.69 1.54 -2.77
N TYR A 47 -6.38 0.45 -3.47
CA TYR A 47 -5.00 0.16 -3.86
C TYR A 47 -4.41 1.26 -4.75
N MET A 48 -5.24 1.99 -5.51
CA MET A 48 -4.80 3.09 -6.38
C MET A 48 -4.26 4.28 -5.59
N ILE A 49 -4.70 4.47 -4.35
CA ILE A 49 -4.25 5.57 -3.48
C ILE A 49 -3.11 5.17 -2.53
N ALA A 50 -2.76 3.89 -2.46
CA ALA A 50 -1.65 3.39 -1.64
C ALA A 50 -0.31 4.13 -1.88
N PRO A 51 0.05 4.55 -3.12
CA PRO A 51 1.26 5.34 -3.35
C PRO A 51 1.29 6.68 -2.59
N ASP A 52 0.17 7.41 -2.57
CA ASP A 52 0.08 8.68 -1.85
C ASP A 52 0.04 8.45 -0.33
N VAL A 53 -0.65 7.41 0.12
CA VAL A 53 -0.66 7.01 1.54
C VAL A 53 0.74 6.60 2.01
N CYS A 54 1.52 5.91 1.18
CA CYS A 54 2.93 5.57 1.45
C CYS A 54 3.76 6.84 1.72
N LEU A 55 3.68 7.83 0.82
CA LEU A 55 4.41 9.09 0.99
C LEU A 55 3.97 9.84 2.26
N LYS A 56 2.65 9.91 2.51
CA LYS A 56 2.06 10.51 3.71
C LYS A 56 2.58 9.84 4.99
N PHE A 57 2.53 8.51 5.07
CA PHE A 57 2.96 7.75 6.25
C PHE A 57 4.45 7.90 6.52
N ARG A 58 5.26 8.17 5.50
CA ARG A 58 6.69 8.47 5.65
C ARG A 58 7.01 9.93 5.92
N GLY A 59 6.00 10.81 5.91
CA GLY A 59 6.19 12.26 6.07
C GLY A 59 6.99 12.90 4.93
N ILE A 60 6.97 12.27 3.75
CA ILE A 60 7.70 12.70 2.56
C ILE A 60 6.81 13.67 1.79
N GLU A 61 7.36 14.84 1.45
CA GLU A 61 6.67 15.78 0.57
C GLU A 61 6.65 15.20 -0.86
N PRO A 62 5.47 15.01 -1.48
CA PRO A 62 5.37 14.39 -2.79
C PRO A 62 5.90 15.33 -3.88
N THR A 63 7.02 14.97 -4.50
CA THR A 63 7.40 15.51 -5.81
C THR A 63 6.74 14.69 -6.92
N GLU A 64 6.56 15.28 -8.10
CA GLU A 64 6.01 14.57 -9.26
C GLU A 64 6.81 13.29 -9.59
N GLU A 65 8.14 13.36 -9.53
CA GLU A 65 9.02 12.22 -9.78
C GLU A 65 8.82 11.10 -8.74
N LEU A 66 8.76 11.44 -7.44
CA LEU A 66 8.59 10.45 -6.37
C LEU A 66 7.22 9.80 -6.43
N ARG A 67 6.17 10.60 -6.64
CA ARG A 67 4.81 10.08 -6.83
C ARG A 67 4.77 9.13 -8.03
N ARG A 68 5.35 9.51 -9.17
CA ARG A 68 5.41 8.64 -10.35
C ARG A 68 6.09 7.31 -10.06
N LYS A 69 7.26 7.31 -9.41
CA LYS A 69 7.97 6.07 -9.03
C LYS A 69 7.13 5.17 -8.12
N ALA A 70 6.46 5.75 -7.13
CA ALA A 70 5.59 5.01 -6.22
C ALA A 70 4.39 4.37 -6.95
N ILE A 71 3.78 5.12 -7.89
CA ILE A 71 2.67 4.67 -8.74
C ILE A 71 3.12 3.56 -9.69
N ASP A 72 4.21 3.78 -10.43
CA ASP A 72 4.74 2.83 -11.41
C ASP A 72 5.02 1.47 -10.76
N ALA A 73 5.62 1.46 -9.57
CA ALA A 73 5.89 0.23 -8.83
C ALA A 73 4.61 -0.47 -8.34
N ALA A 74 3.63 0.29 -7.84
CA ALA A 74 2.34 -0.26 -7.43
C ALA A 74 1.57 -0.87 -8.60
N LEU A 75 1.52 -0.19 -9.74
CA LEU A 75 0.86 -0.68 -10.97
C LEU A 75 1.55 -1.92 -11.53
N ALA A 76 2.89 -1.91 -11.62
CA ALA A 76 3.64 -3.07 -12.08
C ALA A 76 3.38 -4.29 -11.20
N SER A 77 3.32 -4.10 -9.88
CA SER A 77 3.02 -5.16 -8.92
C SER A 77 1.59 -5.67 -9.08
N HIS A 78 0.63 -4.77 -9.25
CA HIS A 78 -0.77 -5.14 -9.49
C HIS A 78 -0.93 -5.97 -10.77
N VAL A 79 -0.37 -5.53 -11.90
CA VAL A 79 -0.43 -6.26 -13.18
C VAL A 79 0.24 -7.63 -13.09
N ALA A 80 1.40 -7.72 -12.43
CA ALA A 80 2.09 -9.00 -12.22
C ALA A 80 1.24 -9.98 -11.39
N THR A 81 0.46 -9.43 -10.45
CA THR A 81 -0.33 -10.18 -9.49
C THR A 81 -1.69 -10.61 -10.04
N GLU A 82 -2.34 -9.80 -10.88
CA GLU A 82 -3.60 -10.16 -11.55
C GLU A 82 -3.45 -11.41 -12.44
N GLY A 83 -2.27 -11.63 -13.03
CA GLY A 83 -2.01 -12.78 -13.92
C GLY A 83 -1.78 -14.12 -13.22
N GLN A 84 -1.45 -14.14 -11.92
CA GLN A 84 -0.92 -15.35 -11.26
C GLN A 84 -1.88 -15.99 -10.26
N THR A 85 -2.95 -15.30 -9.85
CA THR A 85 -3.60 -15.63 -8.58
C THR A 85 -5.12 -15.51 -8.67
N LYS A 86 -5.75 -16.67 -8.89
CA LYS A 86 -7.21 -16.87 -8.90
C LYS A 86 -7.82 -16.60 -7.51
N GLY A 87 -7.94 -15.34 -7.11
CA GLY A 87 -8.83 -14.90 -6.03
C GLY A 87 -8.21 -14.61 -4.66
N ILE A 88 -6.91 -14.83 -4.42
CA ILE A 88 -6.26 -14.39 -3.16
C ILE A 88 -6.24 -12.84 -3.08
N PHE A 89 -6.08 -12.18 -4.21
CA PHE A 89 -6.11 -10.72 -4.36
C PHE A 89 -7.50 -10.16 -4.66
N SER A 90 -8.56 -10.96 -4.42
CA SER A 90 -9.95 -10.47 -4.47
C SER A 90 -10.34 -9.64 -3.24
N LYS A 91 -9.45 -9.52 -2.26
CA LYS A 91 -9.69 -8.77 -1.03
C LYS A 91 -9.06 -7.38 -1.13
N PRO A 92 -9.85 -6.30 -1.06
CA PRO A 92 -9.38 -4.91 -1.06
C PRO A 92 -8.13 -4.63 -0.24
N HIS A 93 -8.09 -5.13 1.00
CA HIS A 93 -6.99 -4.88 1.93
C HIS A 93 -5.68 -5.57 1.53
N VAL A 94 -5.75 -6.72 0.85
CA VAL A 94 -4.55 -7.42 0.36
C VAL A 94 -4.01 -6.69 -0.88
N SER A 95 -4.87 -6.29 -1.80
CA SER A 95 -4.49 -5.48 -2.97
C SER A 95 -3.87 -4.15 -2.55
N PHE A 96 -4.43 -3.50 -1.53
CA PHE A 96 -3.84 -2.32 -0.92
C PHE A 96 -2.47 -2.60 -0.32
N ALA A 97 -2.31 -3.67 0.46
CA ALA A 97 -1.05 -4.03 1.10
C ALA A 97 0.09 -4.20 0.07
N ILE A 98 -0.19 -4.87 -1.05
CA ILE A 98 0.77 -5.04 -2.15
C ILE A 98 1.16 -3.69 -2.73
N ALA A 99 0.17 -2.89 -3.12
CA ALA A 99 0.43 -1.57 -3.71
C ALA A 99 1.24 -0.70 -2.73
N TYR A 100 0.93 -0.75 -1.43
CA TYR A 100 1.63 -0.01 -0.39
C TYR A 100 3.09 -0.44 -0.24
N LEU A 101 3.38 -1.74 -0.16
CA LEU A 101 4.75 -2.28 -0.09
C LEU A 101 5.53 -2.00 -1.38
N ALA A 102 4.89 -2.21 -2.53
CA ALA A 102 5.47 -1.92 -3.84
C ALA A 102 5.82 -0.44 -4.00
N SER A 103 4.97 0.48 -3.52
CA SER A 103 5.28 1.90 -3.52
C SER A 103 6.52 2.23 -2.69
N HIS A 104 6.71 1.61 -1.51
CA HIS A 104 7.94 1.79 -0.72
C HIS A 104 9.18 1.31 -1.47
N PHE A 105 9.08 0.20 -2.19
CA PHE A 105 10.14 -0.28 -3.07
C PHE A 105 10.42 0.68 -4.24
N GLY A 106 9.38 1.18 -4.90
CA GLY A 106 9.51 2.11 -6.03
C GLY A 106 10.26 3.40 -5.68
N ILE A 107 10.13 3.88 -4.44
CA ILE A 107 10.85 5.06 -3.94
C ILE A 107 12.17 4.72 -3.22
N GLY A 108 12.57 3.45 -3.19
CA GLY A 108 13.84 2.99 -2.64
C GLY A 108 13.92 2.93 -1.12
N LEU A 109 12.77 2.81 -0.43
CA LEU A 109 12.72 2.61 1.03
C LEU A 109 12.71 1.15 1.45
N LEU A 110 12.29 0.25 0.55
CA LEU A 110 12.39 -1.19 0.71
C LEU A 110 13.17 -1.78 -0.48
N ASP A 111 13.83 -2.89 -0.25
CA ASP A 111 14.36 -3.75 -1.31
C ASP A 111 13.39 -4.89 -1.62
N ALA A 112 13.72 -5.69 -2.64
CA ALA A 112 12.86 -6.78 -3.09
C ALA A 112 12.71 -7.90 -2.06
N GLU A 113 13.76 -8.18 -1.28
CA GLU A 113 13.75 -9.22 -0.23
C GLU A 113 12.78 -8.81 0.89
N ALA A 114 12.90 -7.59 1.40
CA ALA A 114 12.00 -7.07 2.42
C ALA A 114 10.55 -7.00 1.92
N VAL A 115 10.31 -6.63 0.66
CA VAL A 115 8.94 -6.70 0.10
C VAL A 115 8.40 -8.13 0.11
N SER A 116 9.19 -9.10 -0.36
CA SER A 116 8.80 -10.50 -0.41
C SER A 116 8.44 -11.04 0.97
N ASP A 117 9.31 -10.83 1.96
CA ASP A 117 9.11 -11.31 3.34
C ASP A 117 7.83 -10.72 3.96
N ASN A 118 7.59 -9.42 3.74
CA ASN A 118 6.40 -8.75 4.24
C ASN A 118 5.12 -9.21 3.52
N MET A 119 5.20 -9.46 2.21
CA MET A 119 4.06 -9.99 1.44
C MET A 119 3.68 -11.39 1.91
N GLU A 120 4.65 -12.30 2.06
CA GLU A 120 4.39 -13.65 2.57
C GLU A 120 3.75 -13.60 3.97
N PHE A 121 4.26 -12.72 4.84
CA PHE A 121 3.68 -12.53 6.16
C PHE A 121 2.25 -11.96 6.12
N VAL A 122 1.98 -10.99 5.24
CA VAL A 122 0.65 -10.41 5.04
C VAL A 122 -0.34 -11.45 4.53
N GLU A 123 0.06 -12.29 3.57
CA GLU A 123 -0.81 -13.34 3.02
C GLU A 123 -1.21 -14.37 4.10
N ALA A 124 -0.25 -14.78 4.92
CA ALA A 124 -0.49 -15.68 6.05
C ALA A 124 -1.38 -15.06 7.14
N ASN A 125 -1.39 -13.73 7.27
CA ASN A 125 -2.08 -13.00 8.34
C ASN A 125 -3.17 -12.03 7.85
N GLN A 126 -3.66 -12.19 6.62
CA GLN A 126 -4.58 -11.26 5.94
C GLN A 126 -5.84 -10.88 6.75
N ASN A 127 -6.33 -11.78 7.61
CA ASN A 127 -7.50 -11.53 8.46
C ASN A 127 -7.25 -10.46 9.54
N ALA A 128 -6.00 -10.14 9.85
CA ALA A 128 -5.65 -9.07 10.79
C ALA A 128 -5.82 -7.68 10.17
N LEU A 129 -5.74 -7.57 8.83
CA LEU A 129 -5.91 -6.31 8.11
C LEU A 129 -7.34 -5.77 8.17
N SER A 130 -8.34 -6.65 8.36
CA SER A 130 -9.76 -6.28 8.45
C SER A 130 -10.28 -6.13 9.89
N LYS A 131 -9.50 -6.48 10.91
CA LYS A 131 -9.99 -6.69 12.29
C LYS A 131 -9.59 -5.66 13.34
N SER A 132 -8.86 -4.60 13.02
CA SER A 132 -8.50 -3.59 14.04
C SER A 132 -9.64 -2.57 14.19
N GLY A 133 -10.65 -2.96 14.96
CA GLY A 133 -11.55 -2.07 15.70
C GLY A 133 -11.08 -1.91 17.13
#